data_AF-A0A835JR18-F1
#
_entry.id   AF-A0A835JR18-F1
#
_cell.length_a   1.000
_cell.length_b   1.000
_cell.length_c   1.000
_cell.angle_alpha   90.00
_cell.angle_beta   90.00
_cell.angle_gamma   90.00
#
_symmetry.space_group_name_H-M   'P 1'
#
loop_
_entity.id
_entity.type
_entity.pdbx_description
1 polymer ?
#
loop_
_entity_poly.entity_id
_entity_poly.type
_entity_poly.pdbx_seq_one_letter_code
_entity_poly.pdbx_strand_id
1 'polypeptide(L)'
;MVSTNKLKSVDFYRKIPRDLTEASLSGAGLSIVAALAMMFLFGMELNNYLTVNTSTSVIVDNSSDGEFLRIDFNISFPSLSCEFASVDVNDVLGTNRLNLTKTIRKFSIDHDLKPTGSEFHSGPVLHQIKHGDEVDEEGGEECISLTAHNFDQYSHQYPILVVNFFAPWCYWSNRLKPSWDKAAKIIRERYDPEMDGRILLAKVDCTKEGDLCRRYFLD
;
A
#
# COMPACT_ATOMS: atom_id res chain seq x y z
N MET A 1 -69.14 -14.04 16.01
CA MET A 1 -70.26 -13.47 16.79
C MET A 1 -69.78 -13.35 18.24
N VAL A 2 -69.12 -12.24 18.59
CA VAL A 2 -68.51 -12.07 19.92
C VAL A 2 -69.61 -11.66 20.90
N SER A 3 -69.80 -12.46 21.94
CA SER A 3 -70.84 -12.27 22.96
C SER A 3 -70.58 -11.00 23.77
N THR A 4 -71.55 -10.09 23.74
CA THR A 4 -71.54 -8.78 24.42
C THR A 4 -71.28 -8.88 25.93
N ASN A 5 -71.52 -10.04 26.53
CA ASN A 5 -71.30 -10.27 27.96
C ASN A 5 -69.82 -10.41 28.36
N LYS A 6 -68.92 -10.81 27.44
CA LYS A 6 -67.47 -10.95 27.71
C LYS A 6 -66.71 -9.61 27.64
N LEU A 7 -67.30 -8.60 27.00
CA LEU A 7 -66.73 -7.25 26.89
C LEU A 7 -67.04 -6.37 28.12
N LYS A 8 -68.07 -6.73 28.90
CA LYS A 8 -68.49 -5.98 30.09
C LYS A 8 -67.52 -6.08 31.26
N SER A 9 -66.64 -7.08 31.27
CA SER A 9 -65.62 -7.28 32.30
C SER A 9 -64.31 -6.51 32.06
N VAL A 10 -64.22 -5.75 30.96
CA VAL A 10 -63.03 -4.94 30.61
C VAL A 10 -63.23 -3.45 30.98
N ASP A 11 -64.42 -3.09 31.47
CA ASP A 11 -64.74 -1.72 31.89
C ASP A 11 -64.23 -1.49 33.34
N PHE A 12 -62.98 -1.04 33.45
CA PHE A 12 -62.26 -0.86 34.73
C PHE A 12 -62.74 0.38 35.52
N TYR A 13 -63.67 1.18 34.98
CA TYR A 13 -64.15 2.41 35.61
C TYR A 13 -65.65 2.35 35.94
N ARG A 14 -65.99 2.59 37.21
CA ARG A 14 -67.37 2.66 37.69
C ARG A 14 -68.07 3.90 37.10
N LYS A 15 -69.09 3.69 36.26
CA LYS A 15 -69.89 4.79 35.68
C LYS A 15 -70.51 5.66 36.78
N ILE A 16 -70.28 6.96 36.68
CA ILE A 16 -70.86 7.97 37.56
C ILE A 16 -72.38 8.02 37.27
N PRO A 17 -73.26 8.08 38.30
CA PRO A 17 -74.70 8.17 38.09
C PRO A 17 -75.04 9.42 37.26
N ARG A 18 -75.96 9.26 36.30
CA ARG A 18 -76.29 10.29 35.30
C ARG A 18 -76.85 11.59 35.91
N ASP A 19 -77.33 11.54 37.16
CA ASP A 19 -77.88 12.68 37.90
C ASP A 19 -76.84 13.73 38.30
N LEU A 20 -75.54 13.43 38.17
CA LEU A 20 -74.42 14.34 38.44
C LEU A 20 -73.65 14.75 37.18
N THR A 21 -74.09 14.32 35.99
CA THR A 21 -73.40 14.58 34.71
C THR A 21 -74.38 15.13 33.69
N GLU A 22 -74.35 16.44 33.46
CA GLU A 22 -75.14 17.08 32.40
C GLU A 22 -74.35 17.02 31.09
N ALA A 23 -74.88 16.30 30.10
CA ALA A 23 -74.22 16.16 28.80
C ALA A 23 -74.35 17.46 28.00
N SER A 24 -73.27 18.26 27.95
CA SER A 24 -73.23 19.48 27.14
C SER A 24 -72.83 19.18 25.69
N LEU A 25 -73.59 19.74 24.74
CA LEU A 25 -73.31 19.64 23.30
C LEU A 25 -71.90 20.14 22.95
N SER A 26 -71.42 21.18 23.65
CA SER A 26 -70.07 21.72 23.45
C SER A 26 -68.97 20.78 23.97
N GLY A 27 -69.23 20.07 25.07
CA GLY A 27 -68.31 19.06 25.62
C GLY A 27 -68.19 17.82 24.73
N ALA A 28 -69.30 17.40 24.11
CA ALA A 28 -69.30 16.34 23.11
C ALA A 28 -68.48 16.73 21.87
N GLY A 29 -68.65 17.96 21.37
CA GLY A 29 -67.86 18.50 20.25
C GLY A 29 -66.36 18.54 20.54
N LEU A 30 -65.97 19.05 21.71
CA LEU A 30 -64.56 19.09 22.14
C LEU A 30 -63.94 17.68 22.23
N SER A 31 -64.69 16.72 22.75
CA SER A 31 -64.23 15.33 22.88
C SER A 31 -64.01 14.66 21.52
N ILE A 32 -64.88 14.93 20.53
CA ILE A 32 -64.72 14.43 19.16
C ILE A 32 -63.48 15.03 18.51
N VAL A 33 -63.27 16.35 18.64
CA VAL A 33 -62.08 17.02 18.09
C VAL A 33 -60.81 16.47 18.73
N ALA A 34 -60.79 16.27 20.05
CA ALA A 34 -59.65 15.68 20.75
C ALA A 34 -59.38 14.25 20.30
N ALA A 35 -60.42 13.42 20.11
CA ALA A 35 -60.27 12.06 19.62
C ALA A 35 -59.71 12.00 18.19
N LEU A 36 -60.16 12.89 17.30
CA LEU A 36 -59.64 13.00 15.93
C LEU A 36 -58.18 13.45 15.93
N ALA A 37 -57.82 14.43 16.77
CA ALA A 37 -56.44 14.89 16.91
C ALA A 37 -55.52 13.77 17.44
N MET A 38 -55.97 13.01 18.46
CA MET A 38 -55.23 11.87 18.99
C MET A 38 -55.03 10.77 17.94
N MET A 39 -56.06 10.46 17.14
CA MET A 39 -55.96 9.47 16.06
C MET A 39 -55.01 9.92 14.95
N PHE A 40 -55.02 11.20 14.60
CA PHE A 40 -54.11 11.79 13.61
C PHE A 40 -52.65 11.73 14.06
N LEU A 41 -52.37 12.17 15.30
CA LEU A 41 -51.02 12.12 15.87
C LEU A 41 -50.50 10.68 15.97
N PHE A 42 -51.36 9.75 16.41
CA PHE A 42 -51.01 8.33 16.44
C PHE A 42 -50.66 7.79 15.06
N GLY A 43 -51.42 8.16 14.02
CA GLY A 43 -51.12 7.77 12.64
C GLY A 43 -49.78 8.32 12.13
N MET A 44 -49.45 9.57 12.46
CA MET A 44 -48.18 10.18 12.09
C MET A 44 -46.99 9.50 12.77
N GLU A 45 -47.06 9.28 14.08
CA GLU A 45 -46.00 8.60 14.83
C GLU A 45 -45.85 7.15 14.38
N LEU A 46 -46.95 6.45 14.11
CA LEU A 46 -46.91 5.08 13.58
C LEU A 46 -46.25 5.04 12.20
N ASN A 47 -46.56 6.01 11.32
CA ASN A 47 -45.92 6.09 10.02
C ASN A 47 -44.41 6.38 10.15
N ASN A 48 -44.01 7.28 11.04
CA ASN A 48 -42.60 7.58 11.33
C ASN A 48 -41.87 6.36 11.94
N TYR A 49 -42.55 5.61 12.80
CA TYR A 49 -42.03 4.37 13.37
C TYR A 49 -41.85 3.26 12.31
N LEU A 50 -42.77 3.20 11.32
CA LEU A 50 -42.69 2.26 10.20
C LEU A 50 -41.68 2.68 9.13
N THR A 51 -41.28 3.96 9.07
CA THR A 51 -40.21 4.39 8.18
C THR A 51 -38.86 3.91 8.69
N VAL A 52 -38.18 3.09 7.88
CA VAL A 52 -36.85 2.59 8.17
C VAL A 52 -35.84 3.73 8.04
N ASN A 53 -35.28 4.19 9.16
CA ASN A 53 -34.17 5.14 9.15
C ASN A 53 -32.84 4.36 9.15
N THR A 54 -32.10 4.43 8.04
CA THR A 54 -30.79 3.78 7.92
C THR A 54 -29.71 4.65 8.56
N SER A 55 -29.35 4.34 9.81
CA SER A 55 -28.18 4.94 10.48
C SER A 55 -26.93 4.14 10.15
N THR A 56 -26.01 4.72 9.37
CA THR A 56 -24.72 4.09 9.08
C THR A 56 -23.76 4.32 10.25
N SER A 57 -23.71 3.38 11.19
CA SER A 57 -22.66 3.36 12.21
C SER A 57 -21.53 2.42 11.78
N VAL A 58 -20.31 2.94 11.73
CA VAL A 58 -19.09 2.14 11.55
C VAL A 58 -18.77 1.53 12.92
N ILE A 59 -18.97 0.22 13.05
CA ILE A 59 -18.62 -0.54 14.24
C ILE A 59 -17.34 -1.30 13.92
N VAL A 60 -16.35 -1.21 14.81
CA VAL A 60 -15.15 -2.04 14.75
C VAL A 60 -15.56 -3.45 15.12
N ASP A 61 -15.51 -4.38 14.18
CA ASP A 61 -15.70 -5.79 14.45
C ASP A 61 -14.62 -6.24 15.44
N ASN A 62 -15.03 -6.49 16.69
CA ASN A 62 -14.18 -7.10 17.71
C ASN A 62 -14.31 -8.63 17.61
N SER A 63 -14.06 -9.16 16.41
CA SER A 63 -13.90 -10.58 16.20
C SER A 63 -12.56 -10.97 16.82
N SER A 64 -12.59 -11.77 17.89
CA SER A 64 -11.40 -12.28 18.57
C SER A 64 -10.53 -13.19 17.68
N ASP A 65 -11.06 -13.61 16.53
CA ASP A 65 -10.31 -14.21 15.47
C ASP A 65 -9.85 -13.08 14.53
N GLY A 66 -8.55 -12.80 14.57
CA GLY A 66 -7.87 -11.81 13.71
C GLY A 66 -7.91 -12.19 12.23
N GLU A 67 -9.10 -12.28 11.65
CA GLU A 67 -9.33 -12.51 10.24
C GLU A 67 -8.96 -11.23 9.48
N PHE A 68 -7.70 -11.17 9.04
CA PHE A 68 -7.29 -10.20 8.04
C PHE A 68 -8.18 -10.36 6.81
N LEU A 69 -8.67 -9.25 6.25
CA LEU A 69 -9.40 -9.27 4.99
C LEU A 69 -8.50 -9.87 3.90
N ARG A 70 -8.91 -11.00 3.34
CA ARG A 70 -8.20 -11.63 2.22
C ARG A 70 -8.48 -10.83 0.95
N ILE A 71 -7.44 -10.22 0.38
CA ILE A 71 -7.51 -9.48 -0.88
C ILE A 71 -6.67 -10.24 -1.92
N ASP A 72 -7.34 -10.83 -2.89
CA ASP A 72 -6.70 -11.44 -4.05
C ASP A 72 -6.76 -10.45 -5.22
N PHE A 73 -5.62 -10.08 -5.79
CA PHE A 73 -5.55 -9.16 -6.93
C PHE A 73 -4.54 -9.65 -7.99
N ASN A 74 -4.80 -9.31 -9.25
CA ASN A 74 -3.91 -9.55 -10.37
C ASN A 74 -3.79 -8.27 -11.20
N ILE A 75 -2.63 -7.63 -11.14
CA ILE A 75 -2.35 -6.34 -11.79
C ILE A 75 -1.09 -6.50 -12.63
N SER A 76 -1.12 -5.97 -13.85
CA SER A 76 0.00 -6.03 -14.81
C SER A 76 0.59 -4.65 -15.04
N PHE A 77 1.92 -4.55 -15.01
CA PHE A 77 2.65 -3.30 -15.26
C PHE A 77 3.61 -3.48 -16.46
N PRO A 78 3.22 -3.06 -17.69
CA PRO A 78 4.01 -3.30 -18.91
C PRO A 78 5.40 -2.63 -18.94
N SER A 79 5.61 -1.61 -18.10
CA SER A 79 6.82 -0.78 -18.12
C SER A 79 7.51 -0.70 -16.76
N LEU A 80 7.25 -1.64 -15.85
CA LEU A 80 7.87 -1.72 -14.53
C LEU A 80 8.52 -3.09 -14.32
N SER A 81 9.79 -3.12 -13.93
CA SER A 81 10.47 -4.38 -13.58
C SER A 81 9.96 -4.94 -12.26
N CYS A 82 9.84 -6.27 -12.18
CA CYS A 82 9.44 -7.01 -10.98
C CYS A 82 10.33 -6.74 -9.75
N GLU A 83 11.58 -6.33 -9.97
CA GLU A 83 12.52 -5.95 -8.90
C GLU A 83 12.04 -4.71 -8.12
N PHE A 84 11.42 -3.75 -8.82
CA PHE A 84 11.01 -2.47 -8.23
C PHE A 84 9.54 -2.42 -7.83
N ALA A 85 8.72 -3.36 -8.29
CA ALA A 85 7.31 -3.41 -7.90
C ALA A 85 7.16 -3.78 -6.42
N SER A 86 6.59 -2.91 -5.59
CA SER A 86 6.25 -3.20 -4.19
C SER A 86 4.74 -3.12 -3.97
N VAL A 87 4.27 -3.78 -2.90
CA VAL A 87 2.87 -3.74 -2.47
C VAL A 87 2.86 -3.28 -1.03
N ASP A 88 2.18 -2.15 -0.81
CA ASP A 88 2.03 -1.51 0.48
C ASP A 88 0.54 -1.45 0.83
N VAL A 89 0.22 -1.72 2.10
CA VAL A 89 -1.15 -1.70 2.62
C VAL A 89 -1.24 -0.66 3.72
N ASN A 90 -2.17 0.28 3.56
CA ASN A 90 -2.50 1.28 4.56
C ASN A 90 -4.00 1.18 4.88
N ASP A 91 -4.34 1.04 6.16
CA ASP A 91 -5.71 1.02 6.66
C ASP A 91 -6.07 2.39 7.26
N VAL A 92 -7.36 2.76 7.24
CA VAL A 92 -7.89 3.97 7.88
C VAL A 92 -7.65 3.99 9.38
N LEU A 93 -7.44 2.82 9.99
CA LEU A 93 -7.03 2.66 11.38
C LEU A 93 -5.54 2.99 11.64
N GLY A 94 -4.80 3.41 10.61
CA GLY A 94 -3.41 3.81 10.69
C GLY A 94 -2.40 2.66 10.66
N THR A 95 -2.84 1.43 10.41
CA THR A 95 -1.92 0.30 10.23
C THR A 95 -1.27 0.41 8.85
N ASN A 96 0.06 0.50 8.83
CA ASN A 96 0.86 0.54 7.61
C ASN A 96 1.75 -0.70 7.53
N ARG A 97 1.62 -1.46 6.45
CA ARG A 97 2.48 -2.60 6.12
C ARG A 97 3.14 -2.32 4.78
N LEU A 98 4.44 -2.04 4.84
CA LEU A 98 5.26 -1.76 3.66
C LEU A 98 5.94 -3.05 3.16
N ASN A 99 6.15 -3.15 1.85
CA ASN A 99 6.93 -4.19 1.19
C ASN A 99 6.47 -5.63 1.52
N LEU A 100 5.17 -5.90 1.42
CA LEU A 100 4.62 -7.24 1.60
C LEU A 100 5.17 -8.20 0.53
N THR A 101 6.07 -9.11 0.92
CA THR A 101 6.74 -10.04 -0.01
C THR A 101 6.28 -11.49 0.14
N LYS A 102 5.75 -11.89 1.31
CA LYS A 102 5.47 -13.31 1.61
C LYS A 102 4.28 -13.89 0.84
N THR A 103 3.35 -13.04 0.41
CA THR A 103 2.08 -13.45 -0.23
C THR A 103 1.96 -12.89 -1.66
N ILE A 104 2.97 -12.17 -2.14
CA ILE A 104 2.97 -11.53 -3.46
C ILE A 104 3.88 -12.32 -4.39
N ARG A 105 3.31 -12.86 -5.46
CA ARG A 105 4.05 -13.52 -6.54
C ARG A 105 4.17 -12.58 -7.72
N LYS A 106 5.39 -12.40 -8.23
CA LYS A 106 5.66 -11.52 -9.36
C LYS A 106 6.16 -12.34 -10.53
N PHE A 107 5.66 -12.04 -11.72
CA PHE A 107 6.03 -12.71 -12.96
C PHE A 107 6.31 -11.65 -14.01
N SER A 108 7.40 -11.80 -14.77
CA SER A 108 7.64 -10.96 -15.95
C SER A 108 6.56 -11.24 -17.00
N ILE A 109 6.14 -10.19 -17.69
CA ILE A 109 5.09 -10.27 -18.72
C ILE A 109 5.64 -9.83 -20.08
N ASP A 110 5.13 -10.43 -21.15
CA ASP A 110 5.40 -10.06 -22.54
C ASP A 110 4.48 -8.91 -22.99
N HIS A 111 4.71 -8.38 -24.19
CA HIS A 111 3.89 -7.34 -24.82
C HIS A 111 2.40 -7.73 -24.94
N ASP A 112 2.11 -9.03 -25.03
CA ASP A 112 0.74 -9.57 -25.03
C ASP A 112 0.14 -9.77 -23.62
N LEU A 113 0.76 -9.20 -22.58
CA LEU A 113 0.37 -9.31 -21.17
C LEU A 113 0.39 -10.75 -20.63
N LYS A 114 1.09 -11.65 -21.31
CA LYS A 114 1.24 -13.05 -20.89
C LYS A 114 2.47 -13.21 -20.00
N PRO A 115 2.39 -13.98 -18.91
CA PRO A 115 3.55 -14.26 -18.07
C PRO A 115 4.58 -15.09 -18.83
N THR A 116 5.81 -14.62 -18.91
CA THR A 116 6.86 -15.14 -19.81
C THR A 116 7.90 -16.01 -19.09
N GLY A 117 7.84 -16.13 -17.75
CA GLY A 117 8.89 -16.81 -16.99
C GLY A 117 8.51 -17.32 -15.60
N SER A 118 9.53 -17.74 -14.84
CA SER A 118 9.42 -18.20 -13.46
C SER A 118 9.09 -17.08 -12.48
N GLU A 119 8.61 -17.45 -11.28
CA GLU A 119 8.35 -16.49 -10.20
C GLU A 119 9.63 -15.71 -9.87
N PHE A 120 9.51 -14.37 -9.85
CA PHE A 120 10.61 -13.51 -9.42
C PHE A 120 10.77 -13.60 -7.91
N HIS A 121 11.84 -14.26 -7.48
CA HIS A 121 12.27 -14.22 -6.09
C HIS A 121 13.18 -13.02 -5.89
N SER A 122 12.77 -12.11 -5.02
CA SER A 122 13.68 -11.08 -4.52
C SER A 122 14.80 -11.84 -3.80
N GLY A 123 16.03 -11.78 -4.33
CA GLY A 123 17.20 -12.31 -3.61
C GLY A 123 17.25 -11.73 -2.19
N PRO A 124 17.98 -12.34 -1.24
CA PRO A 124 18.11 -11.79 0.10
C PRO A 124 18.53 -10.33 -0.02
N VAL A 125 17.58 -9.43 0.29
CA VAL A 125 17.85 -8.01 0.38
C VAL A 125 18.96 -7.92 1.41
N LEU A 126 20.16 -7.50 0.99
CA LEU A 126 21.26 -7.25 1.90
C LEU A 126 20.77 -6.15 2.85
N HIS A 127 20.28 -6.60 4.00
CA HIS A 127 19.72 -5.75 5.02
C HIS A 127 20.86 -4.84 5.50
N GLN A 128 20.68 -3.54 5.33
CA GLN A 128 21.58 -2.47 5.76
C GLN A 128 22.97 -2.48 5.12
N ILE A 129 23.17 -1.60 4.14
CA ILE A 129 24.46 -0.91 4.04
C ILE A 129 24.53 -0.01 5.30
N LYS A 130 25.08 -0.54 6.39
CA LYS A 130 25.54 0.29 7.51
C LYS A 130 26.62 1.21 6.95
N HIS A 131 26.31 2.48 6.77
CA HIS A 131 27.31 3.53 6.62
C HIS A 131 27.99 3.71 7.97
N GLY A 132 29.06 2.96 8.24
CA GLY A 132 29.80 3.14 9.49
C GLY A 132 30.88 2.12 9.82
N ASP A 133 30.88 0.92 9.24
CA ASP A 133 31.91 -0.07 9.57
C ASP A 133 33.08 0.04 8.58
N GLU A 134 34.28 0.20 9.15
CA GLU A 134 35.57 0.08 8.46
C GLU A 134 35.58 -1.27 7.73
N VAL A 135 35.67 -1.23 6.41
CA VAL A 135 35.72 -2.44 5.59
C VAL A 135 37.14 -2.97 5.70
N ASP A 136 37.31 -4.09 6.39
CA ASP A 136 38.55 -4.86 6.41
C ASP A 136 39.06 -5.06 4.97
N GLU A 137 40.33 -4.67 4.73
CA GLU A 137 41.06 -4.89 3.49
C GLU A 137 41.34 -6.38 3.28
N GLU A 138 40.32 -7.17 2.94
CA GLU A 138 40.51 -8.51 2.38
C GLU A 138 39.68 -8.70 1.11
N GLY A 139 40.36 -8.58 -0.03
CA GLY A 139 39.80 -8.93 -1.33
C GLY A 139 40.45 -8.14 -2.45
N GLY A 140 41.28 -8.81 -3.26
CA GLY A 140 42.10 -8.22 -4.33
C GLY A 140 41.33 -7.36 -5.33
N GLU A 141 42.08 -6.54 -6.08
CA GLU A 141 41.57 -5.56 -7.04
C GLU A 141 40.53 -6.15 -8.02
N GLU A 142 39.25 -6.04 -7.68
CA GLU A 142 38.17 -6.70 -8.43
C GLU A 142 37.48 -5.74 -9.44
N CYS A 143 37.81 -4.45 -9.41
CA CYS A 143 37.31 -3.46 -10.38
C CYS A 143 38.23 -3.36 -11.62
N ILE A 144 37.63 -3.44 -12.81
CA ILE A 144 38.32 -3.38 -14.10
C ILE A 144 38.93 -1.98 -14.30
N SER A 145 40.23 -1.95 -14.60
CA SER A 145 40.92 -0.71 -14.98
C SER A 145 40.81 -0.50 -16.49
N LEU A 146 40.27 0.65 -16.89
CA LEU A 146 40.21 1.06 -18.28
C LEU A 146 41.44 1.92 -18.63
N THR A 147 41.89 1.77 -19.86
CA THR A 147 42.98 2.50 -20.50
C THR A 147 42.47 3.09 -21.81
N ALA A 148 43.20 4.04 -22.39
CA ALA A 148 42.82 4.63 -23.68
C ALA A 148 42.60 3.60 -24.81
N HIS A 149 43.22 2.42 -24.71
CA HIS A 149 43.10 1.36 -25.71
C HIS A 149 41.84 0.50 -25.59
N ASN A 150 41.33 0.29 -24.37
CA ASN A 150 40.19 -0.59 -24.13
C ASN A 150 38.89 0.18 -23.85
N PHE A 151 38.98 1.47 -23.51
CA PHE A 151 37.84 2.27 -23.09
C PHE A 151 36.71 2.27 -24.13
N ASP A 152 37.04 2.53 -25.40
CA ASP A 152 36.04 2.60 -26.47
C ASP A 152 35.35 1.23 -26.65
N GLN A 153 36.09 0.12 -26.58
CA GLN A 153 35.53 -1.23 -26.65
C GLN A 153 34.51 -1.49 -25.53
N TYR A 154 34.86 -1.20 -24.28
CA TYR A 154 33.97 -1.39 -23.13
C TYR A 154 32.75 -0.45 -23.21
N SER A 155 32.92 0.77 -23.69
CA SER A 155 31.82 1.74 -23.83
C SER A 155 30.75 1.30 -24.83
N HIS A 156 31.15 0.53 -25.86
CA HIS A 156 30.23 -0.01 -26.86
C HIS A 156 29.64 -1.37 -26.46
N GLN A 157 30.36 -2.14 -25.63
CA GLN A 157 29.93 -3.47 -25.20
C GLN A 157 28.81 -3.41 -24.14
N TYR A 158 28.86 -2.44 -23.23
CA TYR A 158 27.93 -2.36 -22.10
C TYR A 158 26.93 -1.22 -22.28
N PRO A 159 25.60 -1.46 -22.20
CA PRO A 159 24.58 -0.42 -22.28
C PRO A 159 24.75 0.71 -21.24
N ILE A 160 25.20 0.36 -20.03
CA ILE A 160 25.50 1.30 -18.95
C ILE A 160 26.91 1.05 -18.45
N LEU A 161 27.83 1.96 -18.74
CA LEU A 161 29.20 1.95 -18.22
C LEU A 161 29.37 3.10 -17.22
N VAL A 162 29.69 2.78 -15.97
CA VAL A 162 29.97 3.76 -14.93
C VAL A 162 31.47 3.76 -14.64
N VAL A 163 32.14 4.90 -14.85
CA VAL A 163 33.60 5.02 -14.74
C VAL A 163 33.97 5.97 -13.60
N ASN A 164 34.80 5.50 -12.67
CA ASN A 164 35.45 6.34 -11.67
C ASN A 164 36.83 6.78 -12.17
N PHE A 165 36.93 8.06 -12.52
CA PHE A 165 38.19 8.71 -12.85
C PHE A 165 38.87 9.16 -11.55
N PHE A 166 40.03 8.58 -11.26
CA PHE A 166 40.69 8.77 -9.97
C PHE A 166 42.18 9.10 -10.13
N ALA A 167 42.77 9.63 -9.06
CA ALA A 167 44.21 9.78 -8.92
C ALA A 167 44.67 9.14 -7.60
N PRO A 168 45.76 8.33 -7.60
CA PRO A 168 46.21 7.59 -6.42
C PRO A 168 46.65 8.51 -5.25
N TRP A 169 47.03 9.75 -5.54
CA TRP A 169 47.40 10.75 -4.54
C TRP A 169 46.21 11.54 -3.98
N CYS A 170 45.01 11.38 -4.55
CA CYS A 170 43.83 12.12 -4.11
C CYS A 170 43.17 11.45 -2.90
N TYR A 171 43.07 12.19 -1.79
CA TYR A 171 42.44 11.72 -0.56
C TYR A 171 41.00 11.24 -0.78
N TRP A 172 40.20 12.00 -1.53
CA TRP A 172 38.79 11.66 -1.80
C TRP A 172 38.66 10.39 -2.65
N SER A 173 39.54 10.21 -3.64
CA SER A 173 39.61 8.99 -4.44
C SER A 173 39.93 7.77 -3.58
N ASN A 174 40.91 7.90 -2.68
CA ASN A 174 41.30 6.81 -1.76
C ASN A 174 40.17 6.48 -0.77
N ARG A 175 39.43 7.48 -0.31
CA ARG A 175 38.25 7.27 0.54
C ARG A 175 37.10 6.58 -0.21
N LEU A 176 36.93 6.85 -1.50
CA LEU A 176 35.89 6.23 -2.33
C LEU A 176 36.24 4.79 -2.74
N LYS A 177 37.53 4.51 -2.94
CA LYS A 177 38.06 3.22 -3.44
C LYS A 177 37.40 1.97 -2.84
N PRO A 178 37.35 1.76 -1.50
CA PRO A 178 36.78 0.53 -0.95
C PRO A 178 35.28 0.38 -1.25
N SER A 179 34.53 1.48 -1.22
CA SER A 179 33.11 1.46 -1.57
C SER A 179 32.90 1.21 -3.06
N TRP A 180 33.77 1.77 -3.91
CA TRP A 180 33.75 1.57 -5.36
C TRP A 180 34.04 0.13 -5.75
N ASP A 181 35.11 -0.46 -5.21
CA ASP A 181 35.52 -1.83 -5.49
C ASP A 181 34.43 -2.83 -5.02
N LYS A 182 33.81 -2.58 -3.85
CA LYS A 182 32.67 -3.36 -3.34
C LYS A 182 31.42 -3.24 -4.23
N ALA A 183 31.11 -2.04 -4.70
CA ALA A 183 29.98 -1.82 -5.61
C ALA A 183 30.22 -2.52 -6.96
N ALA A 184 31.44 -2.43 -7.50
CA ALA A 184 31.81 -3.10 -8.75
C ALA A 184 31.63 -4.63 -8.64
N LYS A 185 32.02 -5.21 -7.51
CA LYS A 185 31.79 -6.64 -7.23
C LYS A 185 30.31 -7.01 -7.24
N ILE A 186 29.48 -6.31 -6.45
CA ILE A 186 28.04 -6.60 -6.34
C ILE A 186 27.35 -6.46 -7.70
N ILE A 187 27.72 -5.44 -8.48
CA ILE A 187 27.16 -5.24 -9.82
C ILE A 187 27.59 -6.37 -10.75
N ARG A 188 28.85 -6.79 -10.72
CA ARG A 188 29.33 -7.89 -11.55
C ARG A 188 28.66 -9.22 -11.21
N GLU A 189 28.42 -9.51 -9.93
CA GLU A 189 27.71 -10.72 -9.49
C GLU A 189 26.23 -10.71 -9.91
N ARG A 190 25.58 -9.53 -9.92
CA ARG A 190 24.16 -9.39 -10.28
C ARG A 190 23.92 -9.34 -11.79
N TYR A 191 24.79 -8.61 -12.50
CA TYR A 191 24.70 -8.34 -13.93
C TYR A 191 25.90 -8.99 -14.62
N ASP A 192 25.99 -10.32 -14.51
CA ASP A 192 27.13 -11.08 -15.02
C ASP A 192 27.39 -10.74 -16.50
N PRO A 193 28.65 -10.40 -16.88
CA PRO A 193 29.01 -10.03 -18.24
C PRO A 193 28.66 -11.06 -19.32
N GLU A 194 28.60 -12.34 -18.97
CA GLU A 194 28.31 -13.43 -19.91
C GLU A 194 26.80 -13.66 -20.08
N MET A 195 25.99 -13.29 -19.08
CA MET A 195 24.55 -13.57 -19.05
C MET A 195 23.68 -12.34 -19.36
N ASP A 196 23.93 -11.22 -18.67
CA ASP A 196 23.09 -10.02 -18.75
C ASP A 196 23.88 -8.81 -19.27
N GLY A 197 25.10 -8.58 -18.75
CA GLY A 197 26.03 -7.60 -19.29
C GLY A 197 25.51 -6.16 -19.41
N ARG A 198 24.44 -5.79 -18.69
CA ARG A 198 23.80 -4.47 -18.83
C ARG A 198 24.58 -3.34 -18.17
N ILE A 199 25.25 -3.62 -17.06
CA ILE A 199 25.88 -2.61 -16.22
C ILE A 199 27.31 -3.05 -15.89
N LEU A 200 28.27 -2.16 -16.13
CA LEU A 200 29.66 -2.36 -15.71
C LEU A 200 30.17 -1.15 -14.92
N LEU A 201 30.85 -1.42 -13.81
CA LEU A 201 31.62 -0.43 -13.06
C LEU A 201 33.11 -0.61 -13.33
N ALA A 202 33.76 0.47 -13.72
CA ALA A 202 35.18 0.48 -14.05
C ALA A 202 35.89 1.70 -13.44
N LYS A 203 37.22 1.71 -13.49
CA LYS A 203 38.06 2.80 -12.99
C LYS A 203 39.11 3.22 -14.03
N VAL A 204 39.47 4.49 -14.04
CA VAL A 204 40.54 5.06 -14.88
C VAL A 204 41.50 5.84 -13.98
N ASP A 205 42.79 5.51 -14.06
CA ASP A 205 43.85 6.23 -13.36
C ASP A 205 44.30 7.43 -14.21
N CYS A 206 43.87 8.64 -13.85
CA CYS A 206 44.21 9.86 -14.59
C CYS A 206 45.68 10.26 -14.50
N THR A 207 46.46 9.66 -13.59
CA THR A 207 47.91 9.90 -13.55
C THR A 207 48.66 9.11 -14.63
N LYS A 208 48.04 8.05 -15.15
CA LYS A 208 48.57 7.24 -16.27
C LYS A 208 47.88 7.58 -17.59
N GLU A 209 46.57 7.80 -17.54
CA GLU A 209 45.70 7.99 -18.71
C GLU A 209 45.22 9.45 -18.83
N GLY A 210 46.15 10.41 -18.75
CA GLY A 210 45.82 11.84 -18.73
C GLY A 210 45.03 12.32 -19.95
N ASP A 211 45.35 11.80 -21.14
CA ASP A 211 44.64 12.16 -22.38
C ASP A 211 43.19 11.64 -22.40
N LEU A 212 42.94 10.49 -21.76
CA LEU A 212 41.59 9.94 -21.62
C LEU A 212 40.75 10.78 -20.65
N CYS A 213 41.32 11.21 -19.53
CA CYS A 213 40.60 12.06 -18.57
C CYS A 213 40.27 13.44 -19.13
N ARG A 214 41.21 14.06 -19.85
CA ARG A 214 40.97 15.35 -20.54
C ARG A 214 39.87 15.28 -21.59
N ARG A 215 39.74 14.14 -22.29
CA ARG A 215 38.64 13.91 -23.28
C ARG A 215 37.26 14.09 -22.64
N TYR A 216 37.14 13.78 -21.35
CA TYR A 216 35.90 13.91 -20.56
C TYR A 216 35.87 15.16 -19.66
N PHE A 217 36.68 16.17 -19.98
CA PHE A 217 36.74 17.46 -19.27
C PHE A 217 37.12 17.35 -17.79
N LEU A 218 37.98 16.39 -17.46
CA LEU A 218 38.60 16.26 -16.14
C LEU A 218 40.05 16.77 -16.25
N ASP A 219 40.30 17.93 -15.65
CA ASP A 219 41.62 18.60 -15.59
C ASP A 219 42.39 18.27 -14.30
#